data_AF-A0A336N1F6-F1
#
_entry.id   AF-A0A336N1F6-F1
#
_cell.length_a   1.000
_cell.length_b   1.000
_cell.length_c   1.000
_cell.angle_alpha   90.00
_cell.angle_beta   90.00
_cell.angle_gamma   90.00
#
_symmetry.space_group_name_H-M   'P 1'
#
loop_
_entity.id
_entity.type
_entity.pdbx_description
1 polymer ?
#
loop_
_entity_poly.entity_id
_entity_poly.type
_entity_poly.pdbx_seq_one_letter_code
_entity_poly.pdbx_strand_id
1 'polypeptide(L)'
;MEVQKALASQMRYLDKEREIHKRDEAIRHFNALLADLVRSADVTWKESKKALKKDSRYDLAEMLSREEKENLFEEHINLLSKKKRDKFREMLDEQQITLTSSWKEVKKLIRDDPRYLKYNSSEKCEREFRDYLKDKTLLAKASFRELLSETKLITHKSFEMVKENPNHLKEIEEILKNDKRYLDLEHIHHERSSMLNNYLEDLMKRGPPPPPTATNRN
;
A
#
# COMPACT_ATOMS: atom_id res chain seq x y z
N MET A 1 -33.31 23.84 39.52
CA MET A 1 -32.32 22.75 39.73
C MET A 1 -31.89 22.09 38.42
N GLU A 2 -32.79 21.89 37.43
CA GLU A 2 -32.44 21.34 36.11
C GLU A 2 -31.62 22.30 35.22
N VAL A 3 -31.98 23.59 35.17
CA VAL A 3 -31.27 24.61 34.36
C VAL A 3 -29.79 24.76 34.79
N GLN A 4 -29.52 24.70 36.10
CA GLN A 4 -28.15 24.76 36.64
C GLN A 4 -27.32 23.50 36.28
N LYS A 5 -27.96 22.32 36.24
CA LYS A 5 -27.30 21.08 35.78
C LYS A 5 -27.00 21.12 34.27
N ALA A 6 -27.92 21.64 33.46
CA ALA A 6 -27.73 21.80 32.02
C ALA A 6 -26.59 22.79 31.71
N LEU A 7 -26.55 23.94 32.38
CA LEU A 7 -25.49 24.94 32.23
C LEU A 7 -24.12 24.38 32.64
N ALA A 8 -24.04 23.65 33.75
CA ALA A 8 -22.79 23.02 34.21
C ALA A 8 -22.30 21.90 33.27
N SER A 9 -23.20 21.19 32.59
CA SER A 9 -22.83 20.21 31.56
C SER A 9 -22.35 20.88 30.28
N GLN A 10 -23.00 21.97 29.86
CA GLN A 10 -22.59 22.75 28.69
C GLN A 10 -21.23 23.43 28.90
N MET A 11 -20.96 23.98 30.09
CA MET A 11 -19.65 24.55 30.43
C MET A 11 -18.55 23.49 30.37
N ARG A 12 -18.78 22.29 30.92
CA ARG A 12 -17.83 21.17 30.84
C ARG A 12 -17.56 20.71 29.40
N TYR A 13 -18.58 20.73 28.55
CA TYR A 13 -18.41 20.41 27.13
C TYR A 13 -17.53 21.44 26.42
N LEU A 14 -17.80 22.73 26.62
CA LEU A 14 -17.01 23.82 26.03
C LEU A 14 -15.56 23.84 26.53
N ASP A 15 -15.34 23.56 27.82
CA ASP A 15 -13.98 23.46 28.37
C ASP A 15 -13.22 22.28 27.74
N LYS A 16 -13.89 21.14 27.54
CA LYS A 16 -13.31 20.00 26.85
C LYS A 16 -12.96 20.32 25.39
N GLU A 17 -13.83 21.02 24.66
CA GLU A 17 -13.53 21.46 23.29
C GLU A 17 -12.34 22.42 23.24
N ARG A 18 -12.26 23.37 24.17
CA ARG A 18 -11.11 24.30 24.28
C ARG A 18 -9.80 23.56 24.52
N GLU A 19 -9.79 22.58 25.41
CA GLU A 19 -8.59 21.77 25.69
C GLU A 19 -8.19 20.91 24.49
N ILE A 20 -9.17 20.36 23.74
CA ILE A 20 -8.90 19.67 22.48
C ILE A 20 -8.25 20.62 21.47
N HIS A 21 -8.81 21.82 21.27
CA HIS A 21 -8.26 22.78 20.32
C HIS A 21 -6.83 23.23 20.65
N LYS A 22 -6.54 23.51 21.94
CA LYS A 22 -5.17 23.82 22.39
C LYS A 22 -4.21 22.67 22.13
N ARG A 23 -4.68 21.44 22.36
CA ARG A 23 -3.89 20.24 22.11
C ARG A 23 -3.61 20.04 20.61
N ASP A 24 -4.62 20.19 19.76
CA ASP A 24 -4.46 20.09 18.31
C ASP A 24 -3.50 21.17 17.78
N GLU A 25 -3.56 22.38 18.35
CA GLU A 25 -2.62 23.45 18.06
C GLU A 25 -1.19 23.07 18.46
N ALA A 26 -0.97 22.53 19.66
CA ALA A 26 0.34 22.05 20.10
C ALA A 26 0.89 20.93 19.19
N ILE A 27 0.04 20.01 18.73
CA ILE A 27 0.40 18.96 17.76
C ILE A 27 0.82 19.58 16.42
N ARG A 28 0.05 20.55 15.90
CA ARG A 28 0.40 21.25 14.65
C ARG A 28 1.72 22.00 14.74
N HIS A 29 1.95 22.74 15.82
CA HIS A 29 3.22 23.45 16.05
C HIS A 29 4.40 22.48 16.12
N PHE A 30 4.23 21.37 16.83
CA PHE A 30 5.28 20.35 16.93
C PHE A 30 5.57 19.68 15.58
N ASN A 31 4.53 19.33 14.82
CA ASN A 31 4.68 18.78 13.46
C ASN A 31 5.36 19.75 12.49
N ALA A 32 5.04 21.05 12.58
CA ALA A 32 5.72 22.07 11.79
C ALA A 32 7.22 22.16 12.15
N LEU A 33 7.54 22.11 13.44
CA LEU A 33 8.92 22.09 13.92
C LEU A 33 9.68 20.85 13.43
N LEU A 34 9.04 19.67 13.47
CA LEU A 34 9.59 18.43 12.91
C LEU A 34 9.84 18.54 11.40
N ALA A 35 8.89 19.08 10.64
CA ALA A 35 9.05 19.27 9.19
C ALA A 35 10.23 20.18 8.84
N ASP A 36 10.49 21.22 9.64
CA ASP A 36 11.57 22.16 9.40
C ASP A 36 12.95 21.60 9.77
N LEU A 37 13.06 20.97 10.95
CA LEU A 37 14.34 20.57 11.55
C LEU A 37 14.71 19.10 11.31
N VAL A 38 13.73 18.22 11.11
CA VAL A 38 13.93 16.78 10.87
C VAL A 38 13.64 16.49 9.40
N ARG A 39 14.67 16.62 8.55
CA ARG A 39 14.55 16.44 7.08
C ARG A 39 15.04 15.08 6.58
N SER A 40 15.65 14.28 7.45
CA SER A 40 16.13 12.94 7.14
C SER A 40 15.38 11.91 7.96
N ALA A 41 15.12 10.74 7.38
CA ALA A 41 14.52 9.61 8.06
C ALA A 41 15.53 8.76 8.84
N ASP A 42 16.83 9.01 8.67
CA ASP A 42 17.90 8.20 9.28
C ASP A 42 18.40 8.78 10.62
N VAL A 43 17.68 9.75 11.21
CA VAL A 43 18.03 10.36 12.51
C VAL A 43 17.24 9.74 13.65
N THR A 44 17.84 9.70 14.83
CA THR A 44 17.17 9.17 16.03
C THR A 44 16.41 10.27 16.78
N TRP A 45 15.45 9.87 17.62
CA TRP A 45 14.78 10.79 18.55
C TRP A 45 15.77 11.50 19.46
N LYS A 46 16.78 10.79 19.97
CA LYS A 46 17.79 11.35 20.88
C LYS A 46 18.59 12.49 20.25
N GLU A 47 18.96 12.35 18.97
CA GLU A 47 19.67 13.39 18.22
C GLU A 47 18.74 14.55 17.88
N SER A 48 17.56 14.24 17.34
CA SER A 48 16.57 15.24 16.92
C SER A 48 16.09 16.08 18.10
N LYS A 49 15.78 15.45 19.23
CA LYS A 49 15.34 16.12 20.47
C LYS A 49 16.31 17.19 20.95
N LYS A 50 17.62 16.99 20.78
CA LYS A 50 18.63 18.01 21.15
C LYS A 50 18.53 19.26 20.26
N ALA A 51 18.26 19.10 18.97
CA ALA A 51 18.07 20.20 18.05
C ALA A 51 16.71 20.88 18.27
N LEU A 52 15.64 20.09 18.40
CA LEU A 52 14.27 20.56 18.65
C LEU A 52 14.21 21.44 19.91
N LYS A 53 14.81 21.01 21.03
CA LYS A 53 14.83 21.78 22.29
C LYS A 53 15.57 23.12 22.25
N LYS A 54 16.38 23.38 21.23
CA LYS A 54 17.08 24.68 21.08
C LYS A 54 16.22 25.69 20.32
N ASP A 55 15.18 25.24 19.65
CA ASP A 55 14.26 26.10 18.91
C ASP A 55 13.15 26.58 19.85
N SER A 56 12.88 27.88 19.89
CA SER A 56 11.88 28.48 20.78
C SER A 56 10.46 27.94 20.55
N ARG A 57 10.18 27.40 19.35
CA ARG A 57 8.88 26.82 19.02
C ARG A 57 8.63 25.49 19.75
N TYR A 58 9.65 24.85 20.32
CA TYR A 58 9.48 23.62 21.09
C TYR A 58 8.56 23.80 22.30
N ASP A 59 8.58 25.00 22.89
CA ASP A 59 7.77 25.36 24.06
C ASP A 59 6.28 25.55 23.69
N LEU A 60 5.96 25.82 22.41
CA LEU A 60 4.56 25.86 21.92
C LEU A 60 3.87 24.48 22.01
N ALA A 61 4.65 23.42 22.21
CA ALA A 61 4.16 22.07 22.42
C ALA A 61 4.29 21.61 23.88
N GLU A 62 4.42 22.51 24.87
CA GLU A 62 4.60 22.15 26.29
C GLU A 62 3.50 21.23 26.83
N MET A 63 2.26 21.40 26.37
CA MET A 63 1.12 20.56 26.76
C MET A 63 1.23 19.10 26.30
N LEU A 64 2.10 18.80 25.33
CA LEU A 64 2.33 17.43 24.88
C LEU A 64 3.32 16.74 25.80
N SER A 65 2.97 15.53 26.22
CA SER A 65 3.85 14.67 27.00
C SER A 65 5.11 14.31 26.20
N ARG A 66 6.14 13.83 26.91
CA ARG A 66 7.36 13.34 26.27
C ARG A 66 7.06 12.21 25.26
N GLU A 67 6.17 11.30 25.64
CA GLU A 67 5.79 10.15 24.83
C GLU A 67 5.04 10.58 23.57
N GLU A 68 4.13 11.55 23.70
CA GLU A 68 3.38 12.09 22.55
C GLU A 68 4.30 12.75 21.53
N LYS A 69 5.29 13.52 21.99
CA LYS A 69 6.30 14.12 21.12
C LYS A 69 7.17 13.06 20.43
N GLU A 70 7.49 11.97 21.11
CA GLU A 70 8.26 10.85 20.56
C GLU A 70 7.44 10.10 19.50
N ASN A 71 6.16 9.83 19.76
CA ASN A 71 5.24 9.23 18.79
C ASN A 71 5.06 10.10 17.54
N LEU A 72 4.85 11.42 17.70
CA LEU A 72 4.75 12.34 16.57
C LEU A 72 6.05 12.38 15.74
N PHE A 73 7.20 12.27 16.41
CA PHE A 73 8.49 12.14 15.73
C PHE A 73 8.58 10.84 14.93
N GLU A 74 8.19 9.70 15.51
CA GLU A 74 8.19 8.41 14.80
C GLU A 74 7.24 8.41 13.60
N GLU A 75 6.04 8.97 13.75
CA GLU A 75 5.10 9.19 12.65
C GLU A 75 5.73 10.03 11.53
N HIS A 76 6.39 11.13 11.88
CA HIS A 76 7.10 11.99 10.92
C HIS A 76 8.23 11.25 10.20
N ILE A 77 9.04 10.47 10.91
CA ILE A 77 10.11 9.65 10.31
C ILE A 77 9.53 8.59 9.35
N ASN A 78 8.41 7.97 9.72
CA ASN A 78 7.71 7.02 8.87
C ASN A 78 7.16 7.70 7.60
N LEU A 79 6.61 8.91 7.71
CA LEU A 79 6.16 9.71 6.56
C LEU A 79 7.31 10.08 5.63
N LEU A 80 8.45 10.52 6.17
CA LEU A 80 9.65 10.81 5.38
C LEU A 80 10.19 9.56 4.67
N SER A 81 10.24 8.43 5.38
CA SER A 81 10.66 7.13 4.82
C SER A 81 9.74 6.70 3.68
N LYS A 82 8.42 6.80 3.88
CA LYS A 82 7.42 6.50 2.87
C LYS A 82 7.58 7.41 1.66
N LYS A 83 7.70 8.72 1.85
CA LYS A 83 7.89 9.68 0.73
C LYS A 83 9.15 9.39 -0.08
N LYS A 84 10.26 9.07 0.58
CA LYS A 84 11.50 8.65 -0.10
C LYS A 84 11.28 7.36 -0.89
N ARG A 85 10.58 6.38 -0.32
CA ARG A 85 10.27 5.10 -0.97
C ARG A 85 9.38 5.27 -2.18
N ASP A 86 8.34 6.08 -2.06
CA ASP A 86 7.41 6.35 -3.16
C ASP A 86 8.15 7.02 -4.33
N LYS A 87 9.06 7.96 -4.06
CA LYS A 87 9.93 8.54 -5.10
C LYS A 87 10.91 7.55 -5.72
N PHE A 88 11.46 6.63 -4.93
CA PHE A 88 12.30 5.56 -5.45
C PHE A 88 11.50 4.59 -6.34
N ARG A 89 10.27 4.24 -5.98
CA ARG A 89 9.40 3.39 -6.79
C ARG A 89 8.90 4.08 -8.06
N GLU A 90 8.56 5.36 -8.00
CA GLU A 90 8.22 6.17 -9.18
C GLU A 90 9.35 6.14 -10.23
N MET A 91 10.60 6.27 -9.78
CA MET A 91 11.77 6.11 -10.64
C MET A 91 11.86 4.72 -11.27
N LEU A 92 11.56 3.65 -10.51
CA LEU A 92 11.54 2.28 -11.03
C LEU A 92 10.41 2.07 -12.06
N ASP A 93 9.25 2.69 -11.84
CA ASP A 93 8.11 2.63 -12.76
C ASP A 93 8.40 3.31 -14.11
N GLU A 94 9.25 4.34 -14.12
CA GLU A 94 9.73 5.01 -15.33
C GLU A 94 10.72 4.15 -16.14
N GLN A 95 11.29 3.11 -15.54
CA GLN A 95 12.21 2.20 -16.21
C GLN A 95 11.47 1.02 -16.86
N GLN A 96 12.07 0.45 -17.91
CA GLN A 96 11.57 -0.76 -18.57
C GLN A 96 11.92 -2.03 -17.75
N ILE A 97 11.34 -2.14 -16.55
CA ILE A 97 11.56 -3.26 -15.62
C ILE A 97 10.51 -4.34 -15.84
N THR A 98 10.98 -5.57 -16.00
CA THR A 98 10.16 -6.78 -16.03
C THR A 98 10.14 -7.47 -14.66
N LEU A 99 9.18 -8.38 -14.44
CA LEU A 99 9.09 -9.19 -13.22
C LEU A 99 10.30 -10.12 -12.99
N THR A 100 11.13 -10.32 -14.02
CA THR A 100 12.35 -11.14 -13.98
C THR A 100 13.64 -10.31 -13.94
N SER A 101 13.54 -8.97 -13.94
CA SER A 101 14.70 -8.09 -13.98
C SER A 101 15.59 -8.27 -12.74
N SER A 102 16.91 -8.31 -12.94
CA SER A 102 17.85 -8.37 -11.82
C SER A 102 18.18 -6.99 -11.27
N TRP A 103 18.49 -6.91 -9.98
CA TRP A 103 18.93 -5.64 -9.37
C TRP A 103 20.17 -5.07 -10.05
N LYS A 104 21.10 -5.92 -10.49
CA LYS A 104 22.36 -5.49 -11.13
C LYS A 104 22.10 -4.75 -12.44
N GLU A 105 21.12 -5.19 -13.23
CA GLU A 105 20.73 -4.53 -14.47
C GLU A 105 20.00 -3.22 -14.19
N VAL A 106 18.99 -3.26 -13.32
CA VAL A 106 18.20 -2.07 -12.95
C VAL A 106 19.09 -0.98 -12.34
N LYS A 107 20.01 -1.35 -11.46
CA LYS A 107 20.97 -0.41 -10.85
C LYS A 107 21.80 0.35 -11.89
N LYS A 108 22.14 -0.26 -13.03
CA LYS A 108 22.87 0.44 -14.10
C LYS A 108 22.03 1.53 -14.77
N LEU A 109 20.70 1.38 -14.79
CA LEU A 109 19.78 2.35 -15.37
C LEU A 109 19.56 3.55 -14.44
N ILE A 110 19.53 3.31 -13.12
CA ILE A 110 19.13 4.32 -12.12
C ILE A 110 20.30 4.92 -11.32
N ARG A 111 21.54 4.44 -11.50
CA ARG A 111 22.71 4.84 -10.69
C ARG A 111 22.96 6.34 -10.62
N ASP A 112 22.62 7.07 -11.67
CA ASP A 112 22.87 8.50 -11.79
C ASP A 112 21.59 9.34 -11.49
N ASP A 113 20.46 8.68 -11.18
CA ASP A 113 19.21 9.35 -10.83
C ASP A 113 19.30 9.95 -9.40
N PRO A 114 18.97 11.24 -9.20
CA PRO A 114 19.01 11.87 -7.87
C PRO A 114 18.16 11.17 -6.81
N ARG A 115 17.06 10.51 -7.19
CA ARG A 115 16.17 9.76 -6.28
C ARG A 115 16.85 8.50 -5.77
N TYR A 116 17.62 7.80 -6.62
CA TYR A 116 18.46 6.66 -6.19
C TYR A 116 19.51 7.12 -5.17
N LEU A 117 20.27 8.17 -5.51
CA LEU A 117 21.35 8.69 -4.66
C LEU A 117 20.84 9.20 -3.30
N LYS A 118 19.60 9.69 -3.22
CA LYS A 118 18.97 10.22 -2.00
C LYS A 118 18.18 9.20 -1.19
N TYR A 119 17.90 8.01 -1.74
CA TYR A 119 17.03 7.03 -1.09
C TYR A 119 17.68 6.47 0.17
N ASN A 120 18.70 5.62 0.01
CA ASN A 120 19.48 5.04 1.09
C ASN A 120 20.71 4.26 0.57
N SER A 121 21.33 3.43 1.41
CA SER A 121 22.43 2.54 1.00
C SER A 121 22.02 1.57 -0.11
N SER A 122 23.01 1.05 -0.85
CA SER A 122 22.78 0.12 -1.95
C SER A 122 22.04 -1.15 -1.51
N GLU A 123 22.28 -1.65 -0.30
CA GLU A 123 21.60 -2.85 0.23
C GLU A 123 20.11 -2.59 0.52
N LYS A 124 19.77 -1.40 1.01
CA LYS A 124 18.37 -1.00 1.24
C LYS A 124 17.64 -0.79 -0.09
N CYS A 125 18.30 -0.21 -1.10
CA CYS A 125 17.73 -0.09 -2.45
C CYS A 125 17.44 -1.48 -3.06
N GLU A 126 18.34 -2.44 -2.90
CA GLU A 126 18.12 -3.80 -3.41
C GLU A 126 16.97 -4.51 -2.70
N ARG A 127 16.87 -4.36 -1.37
CA ARG A 127 15.74 -4.89 -0.61
C ARG A 127 14.42 -4.30 -1.09
N GLU A 128 14.37 -2.98 -1.22
CA GLU A 128 13.18 -2.28 -1.72
C GLU A 128 12.82 -2.71 -3.14
N PHE A 129 13.80 -2.91 -4.01
CA PHE A 129 13.58 -3.42 -5.36
C PHE A 129 12.94 -4.83 -5.35
N ARG A 130 13.39 -5.73 -4.46
CA ARG A 130 12.77 -7.04 -4.32
C ARG A 130 11.31 -6.95 -3.85
N ASP A 131 11.02 -6.06 -2.91
CA ASP A 131 9.66 -5.87 -2.41
C ASP A 131 8.77 -5.20 -3.47
N TYR A 132 9.31 -4.26 -4.26
CA TYR A 132 8.66 -3.71 -5.44
C TYR A 132 8.30 -4.79 -6.47
N LEU A 133 9.21 -5.73 -6.79
CA LEU A 133 8.91 -6.82 -7.71
C LEU A 133 7.84 -7.77 -7.15
N LYS A 134 7.85 -8.06 -5.85
CA LYS A 134 6.77 -8.83 -5.22
C LYS A 134 5.42 -8.15 -5.39
N ASP A 135 5.36 -6.85 -5.13
CA ASP A 135 4.13 -6.06 -5.27
C ASP A 135 3.63 -6.05 -6.73
N LYS A 136 4.54 -5.88 -7.70
CA LYS A 136 4.22 -5.96 -9.14
C LYS A 136 3.71 -7.35 -9.53
N THR A 137 4.31 -8.42 -9.00
CA THR A 137 3.84 -9.80 -9.23
C THR A 137 2.45 -10.02 -8.62
N LEU A 138 2.17 -9.47 -7.42
CA LEU A 138 0.85 -9.53 -6.81
C LEU A 138 -0.21 -8.81 -7.67
N LEU A 139 0.12 -7.63 -8.20
CA LEU A 139 -0.77 -6.88 -9.11
C LEU A 139 -0.99 -7.61 -10.43
N ALA A 140 0.05 -8.21 -11.03
CA ALA A 140 -0.09 -9.01 -12.25
C ALA A 140 -0.97 -10.23 -12.02
N LYS A 141 -0.84 -10.91 -10.88
CA LYS A 141 -1.74 -12.02 -10.47
C LYS A 141 -3.18 -11.55 -10.26
N ALA A 142 -3.39 -10.38 -9.67
CA ALA A 142 -4.73 -9.81 -9.52
C ALA A 142 -5.36 -9.49 -10.89
N SER A 143 -4.59 -8.85 -11.78
CA SER A 143 -5.01 -8.54 -13.15
C SER A 143 -5.35 -9.81 -13.94
N PHE A 144 -4.56 -10.89 -13.78
CA PHE A 144 -4.88 -12.17 -14.39
C PHE A 144 -6.20 -12.76 -13.88
N ARG A 145 -6.53 -12.63 -12.59
CA ARG A 145 -7.84 -13.05 -12.07
C ARG A 145 -9.00 -12.22 -12.66
N GLU A 146 -8.79 -10.92 -12.86
CA GLU A 146 -9.78 -10.06 -13.55
C GLU A 146 -10.00 -10.55 -14.99
N LEU A 147 -8.93 -10.84 -15.74
CA LEU A 147 -9.02 -11.46 -17.07
C LEU A 147 -9.86 -12.75 -17.05
N LEU A 148 -9.60 -13.66 -16.12
CA LEU A 148 -10.37 -14.89 -15.98
C LEU A 148 -11.86 -14.61 -15.75
N SER A 149 -12.18 -13.60 -14.92
CA SER A 149 -13.56 -13.19 -14.63
C SER A 149 -14.28 -12.51 -15.80
N GLU A 150 -13.54 -11.80 -16.65
CA GLU A 150 -14.06 -11.14 -17.86
C GLU A 150 -14.27 -12.12 -19.02
N THR A 151 -13.60 -13.28 -18.98
CA THR A 151 -13.63 -14.28 -20.05
C THR A 151 -14.91 -15.10 -19.98
N LYS A 152 -15.96 -14.62 -20.64
CA LYS A 152 -17.32 -15.21 -20.62
C LYS A 152 -17.42 -16.70 -21.03
N LEU A 153 -16.44 -17.21 -21.77
CA LEU A 153 -16.39 -18.65 -22.11
C LEU A 153 -16.16 -19.52 -20.86
N ILE A 154 -15.46 -18.98 -19.87
CA ILE A 154 -15.19 -19.67 -18.61
C ILE A 154 -16.45 -19.57 -17.74
N THR A 155 -17.03 -20.72 -17.40
CA THR A 155 -18.26 -20.82 -16.61
C THR A 155 -18.12 -21.86 -15.50
N HIS A 156 -19.14 -21.98 -14.65
CA HIS A 156 -19.21 -23.03 -13.60
C HIS A 156 -19.11 -24.46 -14.16
N LYS A 157 -19.40 -24.68 -15.46
CA LYS A 157 -19.28 -25.98 -16.13
C LYS A 157 -17.88 -26.26 -16.68
N SER A 158 -17.05 -25.24 -16.84
CA SER A 158 -15.75 -25.37 -17.51
C SER A 158 -14.82 -26.36 -16.81
N PHE A 159 -14.90 -26.48 -15.48
CA PHE A 159 -14.10 -27.46 -14.74
C PHE A 159 -14.47 -28.91 -15.09
N GLU A 160 -15.76 -29.23 -15.17
CA GLU A 160 -16.24 -30.56 -15.59
C GLU A 160 -15.86 -30.83 -17.05
N MET A 161 -16.03 -29.83 -17.94
CA MET A 161 -15.64 -29.95 -19.35
C MET A 161 -14.14 -30.23 -19.52
N VAL A 162 -13.27 -29.64 -18.70
CA VAL A 162 -11.83 -29.93 -18.70
C VAL A 162 -11.55 -31.36 -18.21
N LYS A 163 -12.29 -31.87 -17.22
CA LYS A 163 -12.16 -33.25 -16.75
C LYS A 163 -12.58 -34.27 -17.79
N GLU A 164 -13.66 -34.00 -18.52
CA GLU A 164 -14.16 -34.87 -19.59
C GLU A 164 -13.29 -34.79 -20.85
N ASN A 165 -12.79 -33.60 -21.18
CA ASN A 165 -11.97 -33.35 -22.36
C ASN A 165 -10.83 -32.37 -22.05
N PRO A 166 -9.58 -32.87 -21.86
CA PRO A 166 -8.42 -32.03 -21.60
C PRO A 166 -8.14 -30.97 -22.69
N ASN A 167 -8.66 -31.11 -23.91
CA ASN A 167 -8.51 -30.09 -24.94
C ASN A 167 -9.29 -28.80 -24.63
N HIS A 168 -10.33 -28.85 -23.81
CA HIS A 168 -11.07 -27.64 -23.42
C HIS A 168 -10.19 -26.64 -22.66
N LEU A 169 -9.22 -27.14 -21.87
CA LEU A 169 -8.26 -26.27 -21.19
C LEU A 169 -7.38 -25.52 -22.20
N LYS A 170 -6.96 -26.20 -23.27
CA LYS A 170 -6.16 -25.59 -24.34
C LYS A 170 -6.95 -24.51 -25.09
N GLU A 171 -8.25 -24.72 -25.33
CA GLU A 171 -9.12 -23.71 -25.93
C GLU A 171 -9.22 -22.45 -25.07
N ILE A 172 -9.36 -22.63 -23.74
CA ILE A 172 -9.34 -21.51 -22.80
C ILE A 172 -7.99 -20.79 -22.87
N GLU A 173 -6.88 -21.52 -22.79
CA GLU A 173 -5.54 -20.92 -22.88
C GLU A 173 -5.30 -20.19 -24.21
N GLU A 174 -5.80 -20.73 -25.32
CA GLU A 174 -5.69 -20.14 -26.66
C GLU A 174 -6.38 -18.77 -26.76
N ILE A 175 -7.49 -18.59 -26.05
CA ILE A 175 -8.21 -17.30 -25.98
C ILE A 175 -7.45 -16.30 -25.11
N LEU A 176 -6.85 -16.78 -24.02
CA LEU A 176 -6.15 -15.93 -23.06
C LEU A 176 -4.74 -15.53 -23.52
N LYS A 177 -4.07 -16.32 -24.36
CA LYS A 177 -2.63 -16.21 -24.62
C LYS A 177 -2.15 -14.88 -25.18
N ASN A 178 -3.03 -14.11 -25.83
CA ASN A 178 -2.70 -12.82 -26.42
C ASN A 178 -3.01 -11.64 -25.48
N ASP A 179 -3.70 -11.87 -24.36
CA ASP A 179 -3.97 -10.81 -23.38
C ASP A 179 -2.68 -10.49 -22.62
N LYS A 180 -2.38 -9.20 -22.47
CA LYS A 180 -1.20 -8.72 -21.75
C LYS A 180 -1.11 -9.29 -20.33
N ARG A 181 -2.24 -9.43 -19.63
CA ARG A 181 -2.30 -9.93 -18.24
C ARG A 181 -1.95 -11.42 -18.16
N TYR A 182 -2.16 -12.17 -19.25
CA TYR A 182 -1.69 -13.54 -19.38
C TYR A 182 -0.17 -13.58 -19.64
N LEU A 183 0.30 -12.76 -20.58
CA LEU A 183 1.71 -12.68 -20.99
C LEU A 183 2.63 -12.17 -19.88
N ASP A 184 2.16 -11.23 -19.05
CA ASP A 184 2.94 -10.67 -17.94
C ASP A 184 3.35 -11.76 -16.91
N LEU A 185 2.65 -12.90 -16.88
CA LEU A 185 2.93 -14.03 -16.00
C LEU A 185 3.71 -15.19 -16.67
N GLU A 186 4.25 -15.01 -17.87
CA GLU A 186 4.92 -16.09 -18.63
C GLU A 186 6.09 -16.74 -17.87
N HIS A 187 6.88 -15.93 -17.17
CA HIS A 187 7.98 -16.38 -16.33
C HIS A 187 7.56 -17.29 -15.16
N ILE A 188 6.27 -17.29 -14.78
CA ILE A 188 5.67 -18.17 -13.77
C ILE A 188 4.49 -18.97 -14.34
N HIS A 189 4.62 -19.44 -15.59
CA HIS A 189 3.56 -20.18 -16.29
C HIS A 189 2.95 -21.33 -15.48
N HIS A 190 3.73 -22.07 -14.69
CA HIS A 190 3.19 -23.12 -13.79
C HIS A 190 2.23 -22.56 -12.73
N GLU A 191 2.56 -21.43 -12.12
CA GLU A 191 1.67 -20.75 -11.17
C GLU A 191 0.45 -20.18 -11.89
N ARG A 192 0.61 -19.63 -13.10
CA ARG A 192 -0.50 -19.16 -13.94
C ARG A 192 -1.50 -20.29 -14.25
N SER A 193 -1.01 -21.47 -14.65
CA SER A 193 -1.86 -22.65 -14.89
C SER A 193 -2.55 -23.13 -13.60
N SER A 194 -1.85 -23.12 -12.46
CA SER A 194 -2.47 -23.42 -11.16
C SER A 194 -3.57 -22.41 -10.80
N MET A 195 -3.35 -21.11 -11.02
CA MET A 195 -4.35 -20.07 -10.79
C MET A 195 -5.59 -20.26 -11.67
N LEU A 196 -5.42 -20.63 -12.94
CA LEU A 196 -6.52 -20.97 -13.84
C LEU A 196 -7.31 -22.17 -13.30
N ASN A 197 -6.65 -23.28 -12.98
CA ASN A 197 -7.31 -24.47 -12.44
C ASN A 197 -8.08 -24.17 -11.14
N ASN A 198 -7.47 -23.44 -10.20
CA ASN A 198 -8.12 -23.03 -8.96
C ASN A 198 -9.36 -22.16 -9.23
N TYR A 199 -9.29 -21.26 -10.21
CA TYR A 199 -10.43 -20.43 -10.61
C TYR A 199 -11.58 -21.27 -11.17
N LEU A 200 -11.28 -22.27 -12.02
CA LEU A 200 -12.29 -23.20 -12.54
C LEU A 200 -12.96 -24.00 -11.43
N GLU A 201 -12.18 -24.52 -10.47
CA GLU A 201 -12.71 -25.21 -9.29
C GLU A 201 -13.62 -24.34 -8.44
N ASP A 202 -13.21 -23.09 -8.19
CA ASP A 202 -13.98 -22.15 -7.40
C ASP A 202 -15.30 -21.76 -8.09
N LEU A 203 -15.29 -21.60 -9.42
CA LEU A 203 -16.52 -21.37 -10.18
C LEU A 203 -17.48 -22.57 -10.12
N MET A 204 -16.96 -23.80 -10.23
CA MET A 204 -17.78 -25.01 -10.08
C MET A 204 -18.42 -25.06 -8.69
N LYS A 205 -17.65 -24.80 -7.62
CA LYS A 205 -18.15 -24.78 -6.23
C LYS A 205 -19.21 -23.70 -6.01
N ARG A 206 -19.07 -22.54 -6.66
CA ARG A 206 -20.05 -21.44 -6.59
C ARG A 206 -21.33 -21.76 -7.35
N GLY A 207 -21.25 -22.55 -8.42
CA GLY A 207 -22.39 -22.85 -9.28
C GLY A 207 -22.80 -21.67 -10.18
N PRO A 208 -23.97 -21.75 -10.83
CA PRO A 208 -24.48 -20.67 -11.68
C PRO A 208 -24.71 -19.38 -10.87
N PRO A 209 -24.51 -18.19 -11.46
CA PRO A 209 -24.83 -16.94 -10.79
C PRO A 209 -26.32 -16.90 -10.41
N PRO A 210 -26.68 -16.37 -9.23
CA PRO A 210 -28.06 -16.30 -8.79
C PRO A 210 -28.90 -15.50 -9.79
N PRO A 211 -30.17 -15.87 -10.01
CA PRO A 211 -31.04 -15.12 -10.90
C PRO A 211 -31.18 -13.67 -10.41
N PRO A 212 -31.35 -12.69 -11.32
CA PRO A 212 -31.46 -11.26 -10.98
C PRO A 212 -32.59 -10.92 -9.99
N THR A 213 -33.50 -11.86 -9.76
CA THR A 213 -34.70 -11.72 -8.93
C THR A 213 -34.54 -12.22 -7.49
N ALA A 214 -33.35 -12.70 -7.08
CA ALA A 214 -33.13 -13.24 -5.74
C ALA A 214 -32.92 -12.18 -4.63
N THR A 215 -32.90 -10.89 -4.93
CA THR A 215 -32.94 -9.82 -3.93
C THR A 215 -34.38 -9.38 -3.70
N ASN A 216 -35.13 -10.13 -2.90
CA ASN A 216 -36.25 -9.65 -2.06
C ASN A 216 -36.99 -10.85 -1.46
N ARG A 217 -36.53 -11.33 -0.30
CA ARG A 217 -37.43 -11.84 0.73
C ARG A 217 -36.93 -11.37 2.09
N ASN A 218 -37.76 -10.51 2.70
CA ASN A 218 -37.72 -10.11 4.11
C ASN A 218 -37.77 -11.32 5.04
#